data_AF-A0A959HJJ5-F1
#
_entry.id   AF-A0A959HJJ5-F1
#
_cell.length_a   1.000
_cell.length_b   1.000
_cell.length_c   1.000
_cell.angle_alpha   90.00
_cell.angle_beta   90.00
_cell.angle_gamma   90.00
#
_symmetry.space_group_name_H-M   'P 1'
#
loop_
_entity.id
_entity.type
_entity.pdbx_description
1 polymer ?
#
loop_
_entity_poly.entity_id
_entity_poly.type
_entity_poly.pdbx_seq_one_letter_code
_entity_poly.pdbx_strand_id
1 'polypeptide(L)'
;MKPTAAAQTILTISACLFSFTVAVAQPGGLIQDTDFFNQQKETYQRWLDHSGMGKVLHVEELKVEEEGLSLYLGFPYSDIDSIVRAWESLKREFEVDNPITLEQQLFYKMVNLMEVRQSLADVQIYDTYDLRREPLFFRGIYFEEGKVKVEESNPKSKIREIKFSPNKLGEKMKGQSVEEFNKRYSKEAVYGLIYPYAKQYFEQKRCESRYPEVRLLENDEVLRFEAIDLCREVLTDTANPLLAAILNTFGLNYNWVKREKLDITIAYKKLDTGFSLYITIDGKYGSGLYSQVGRGG
;
A
#
# COMPACT_ATOMS: atom_id res chain seq x y z
N MET A 1 11.56 -68.29 71.68
CA MET A 1 11.69 -67.02 70.94
C MET A 1 12.29 -67.35 69.57
N LYS A 2 11.54 -67.12 68.49
CA LYS A 2 11.92 -67.47 67.11
C LYS A 2 12.58 -66.27 66.41
N PRO A 3 13.56 -66.49 65.52
CA PRO A 3 14.15 -65.43 64.71
C PRO A 3 13.32 -65.25 63.43
N THR A 4 13.26 -64.03 62.90
CA THR A 4 12.69 -63.79 61.57
C THR A 4 13.65 -62.93 60.75
N ALA A 5 14.07 -63.49 59.62
CA ALA A 5 15.08 -62.99 58.72
C ALA A 5 14.63 -61.75 57.93
N ALA A 6 15.59 -60.85 57.69
CA ALA A 6 15.44 -59.71 56.79
C ALA A 6 15.76 -60.15 55.35
N ALA A 7 14.82 -59.91 54.43
CA ALA A 7 15.02 -60.11 53.00
C ALA A 7 15.37 -58.75 52.36
N GLN A 8 16.55 -58.67 51.74
CA GLN A 8 17.00 -57.53 50.93
C GLN A 8 16.40 -57.63 49.52
N THR A 9 15.60 -56.63 49.14
CA THR A 9 15.08 -56.47 47.78
C THR A 9 16.11 -55.69 46.96
N ILE A 10 16.73 -56.34 45.98
CA ILE A 10 17.62 -55.72 44.99
C ILE A 10 16.73 -55.15 43.87
N LEU A 11 16.75 -53.83 43.71
CA LEU A 11 16.02 -53.10 42.66
C LEU A 11 16.94 -52.94 41.44
N THR A 12 16.72 -53.73 40.41
CA THR A 12 17.48 -53.67 39.15
C THR A 12 16.90 -52.57 38.26
N ILE A 13 17.56 -51.41 38.21
CA ILE A 13 17.21 -50.30 37.30
C ILE A 13 17.70 -50.65 35.90
N SER A 14 16.80 -51.09 35.04
CA SER A 14 17.06 -51.35 33.63
C SER A 14 17.07 -50.02 32.87
N ALA A 15 18.26 -49.52 32.55
CA ALA A 15 18.48 -48.33 31.74
C ALA A 15 18.13 -48.62 30.27
N CYS A 16 16.89 -48.35 29.87
CA CYS A 16 16.53 -48.23 28.46
C CYS A 16 17.24 -47.01 27.86
N LEU A 17 18.40 -47.26 27.26
CA LEU A 17 19.05 -46.38 26.27
C LEU A 17 18.07 -46.18 25.10
N PHE A 18 17.18 -45.20 25.23
CA PHE A 18 16.49 -44.60 24.11
C PHE A 18 17.54 -43.90 23.25
N SER A 19 18.01 -44.60 22.22
CA SER A 19 18.71 -44.01 21.09
C SER A 19 17.75 -43.01 20.44
N PHE A 20 17.79 -41.75 20.89
CA PHE A 20 17.21 -40.63 20.17
C PHE A 20 17.97 -40.50 18.86
N THR A 21 17.48 -41.17 17.81
CA THR A 21 17.83 -40.79 16.45
C THR A 21 17.31 -39.37 16.28
N VAL A 22 18.22 -38.41 16.44
CA VAL A 22 17.98 -37.03 16.03
C VAL A 22 17.83 -37.12 14.52
N ALA A 23 16.59 -37.21 14.04
CA ALA A 23 16.29 -37.01 12.64
C ALA A 23 16.77 -35.60 12.33
N VAL A 24 17.95 -35.50 11.74
CA VAL A 24 18.42 -34.27 11.13
C VAL A 24 17.41 -34.03 10.02
N ALA A 25 16.41 -33.19 10.31
CA ALA A 25 15.50 -32.66 9.31
C ALA A 25 16.42 -32.02 8.27
N GLN A 26 16.64 -32.74 7.17
CA GLN A 26 17.42 -32.18 6.09
C GLN A 26 16.68 -30.91 5.69
N PRO A 27 17.38 -29.79 5.48
CA PRO A 27 16.78 -28.61 4.88
C PRO A 27 16.51 -28.95 3.42
N GLY A 28 15.50 -29.80 3.17
CA GLY A 28 14.87 -29.91 1.88
C GLY A 28 14.25 -28.55 1.62
N GLY A 29 14.76 -27.83 0.63
CA GLY A 29 14.17 -26.58 0.21
C GLY A 29 12.72 -26.81 -0.21
N LEU A 30 11.86 -25.82 0.05
CA LEU A 30 10.41 -25.88 -0.22
C LEU A 30 10.09 -26.26 -1.69
N ILE A 31 11.04 -26.03 -2.60
CA ILE A 31 10.94 -26.39 -4.02
C ILE A 31 10.55 -27.86 -4.23
N GLN A 32 10.98 -28.79 -3.37
CA GLN A 32 10.64 -30.21 -3.52
C GLN A 32 9.13 -30.49 -3.36
N ASP A 33 8.42 -29.61 -2.65
CA ASP A 33 6.99 -29.74 -2.34
C ASP A 33 6.12 -28.84 -3.25
N THR A 34 6.66 -28.38 -4.39
CA THR A 34 5.95 -27.48 -5.33
C THR A 34 4.59 -28.02 -5.76
N ASP A 35 4.48 -29.33 -6.04
CA ASP A 35 3.21 -29.95 -6.45
C ASP A 35 2.16 -29.92 -5.34
N PHE A 36 2.57 -30.10 -4.07
CA PHE A 36 1.70 -29.98 -2.92
C PHE A 36 1.20 -28.52 -2.79
N PHE A 37 2.09 -27.55 -2.84
CA PHE A 37 1.73 -26.13 -2.75
C PHE A 37 0.78 -25.69 -3.87
N ASN A 38 0.98 -26.18 -5.09
CA ASN A 38 0.06 -25.91 -6.21
C ASN A 38 -1.35 -26.47 -5.98
N GLN A 39 -1.50 -27.62 -5.32
CA GLN A 39 -2.82 -28.12 -4.93
C GLN A 39 -3.46 -27.28 -3.81
N GLN A 40 -2.64 -26.80 -2.88
CA GLN A 40 -3.11 -25.91 -1.80
C GLN A 40 -3.51 -24.53 -2.32
N LYS A 41 -2.91 -24.04 -3.41
CA LYS A 41 -3.33 -22.82 -4.13
C LYS A 41 -4.82 -22.88 -4.49
N GLU A 42 -5.27 -23.97 -5.09
CA GLU A 42 -6.68 -24.17 -5.46
C GLU A 42 -7.60 -24.28 -4.25
N THR A 43 -7.11 -24.89 -3.16
CA THR A 43 -7.82 -24.96 -1.89
C THR A 43 -7.98 -23.57 -1.26
N TYR A 44 -6.97 -22.72 -1.37
CA TYR A 44 -7.02 -21.34 -0.91
C TYR A 44 -8.07 -20.53 -1.69
N GLN A 45 -8.11 -20.65 -3.03
CA GLN A 45 -9.16 -20.01 -3.84
C GLN A 45 -10.56 -20.46 -3.42
N ARG A 46 -10.79 -21.78 -3.27
CA ARG A 46 -12.08 -22.31 -2.81
C ARG A 46 -12.48 -21.75 -1.44
N TRP A 47 -11.52 -21.55 -0.55
CA TRP A 47 -11.77 -20.92 0.74
C TRP A 47 -12.15 -19.44 0.61
N LEU A 48 -11.48 -18.67 -0.26
CA LEU A 48 -11.88 -17.30 -0.56
C LEU A 48 -13.33 -17.27 -1.07
N ASP A 49 -13.68 -18.17 -2.00
CA ASP A 49 -15.03 -18.24 -2.56
C ASP A 49 -16.09 -18.57 -1.50
N HIS A 50 -15.83 -19.59 -0.68
CA HIS A 50 -16.75 -20.01 0.39
C HIS A 50 -16.92 -18.96 1.50
N SER A 51 -15.87 -18.18 1.80
CA SER A 51 -15.93 -17.09 2.78
C SER A 51 -16.54 -15.80 2.22
N GLY A 52 -16.88 -15.77 0.92
CA GLY A 52 -17.40 -14.60 0.23
C GLY A 52 -16.33 -13.59 -0.22
N MET A 53 -15.08 -13.75 0.24
CA MET A 53 -13.94 -12.90 -0.16
C MET A 53 -13.56 -13.08 -1.64
N GLY A 54 -13.87 -14.24 -2.23
CA GLY A 54 -13.61 -14.61 -3.62
C GLY A 54 -14.25 -13.69 -4.66
N LYS A 55 -15.24 -12.88 -4.25
CA LYS A 55 -15.86 -11.85 -5.09
C LYS A 55 -14.96 -10.62 -5.31
N VAL A 56 -14.00 -10.41 -4.41
CA VAL A 56 -13.10 -9.25 -4.39
C VAL A 56 -11.66 -9.66 -4.63
N LEU A 57 -11.25 -10.82 -4.09
CA LEU A 57 -9.89 -11.34 -4.20
C LEU A 57 -9.89 -12.67 -4.94
N HIS A 58 -8.90 -12.88 -5.79
CA HIS A 58 -8.62 -14.19 -6.39
C HIS A 58 -7.14 -14.52 -6.28
N VAL A 59 -6.80 -15.79 -6.27
CA VAL A 59 -5.41 -16.25 -6.27
C VAL A 59 -4.86 -16.12 -7.68
N GLU A 60 -3.86 -15.27 -7.85
CA GLU A 60 -3.16 -15.08 -9.12
C GLU A 60 -2.08 -16.17 -9.27
N GLU A 61 -1.11 -16.13 -8.36
CA GLU A 61 0.10 -16.94 -8.42
C GLU A 61 0.52 -17.43 -7.05
N LEU A 62 1.22 -18.56 -7.02
CA LEU A 62 1.93 -19.04 -5.85
C LEU A 62 3.38 -19.26 -6.28
N LYS A 63 4.31 -18.55 -5.65
CA LYS A 63 5.73 -18.64 -5.95
C LYS A 63 6.43 -19.41 -4.84
N VAL A 64 7.05 -20.52 -5.22
CA VAL A 64 7.83 -21.37 -4.31
C VAL A 64 9.32 -21.08 -4.55
N GLU A 65 10.00 -20.60 -3.53
CA GLU A 65 11.44 -20.33 -3.56
C GLU A 65 12.18 -21.20 -2.53
N GLU A 66 13.50 -21.20 -2.54
CA GLU A 66 14.29 -21.95 -1.54
C GLU A 66 14.05 -21.44 -0.12
N GLU A 67 13.89 -20.12 0.02
CA GLU A 67 13.82 -19.42 1.30
C GLU A 67 12.39 -19.15 1.78
N GLY A 68 11.38 -19.36 0.93
CA GLY A 68 10.01 -19.01 1.29
C GLY A 68 8.96 -19.33 0.24
N LEU A 69 7.73 -18.95 0.58
CA LEU A 69 6.52 -19.15 -0.21
C LEU A 69 5.74 -17.83 -0.23
N SER A 70 5.50 -17.29 -1.43
CA SER A 70 4.74 -16.05 -1.61
C SER A 70 3.43 -16.34 -2.35
N LEU A 71 2.30 -16.02 -1.72
CA LEU A 71 0.97 -16.14 -2.32
C LEU A 71 0.51 -14.78 -2.85
N TYR A 72 0.26 -14.70 -4.15
CA TYR A 72 -0.16 -13.48 -4.81
C TYR A 72 -1.68 -13.47 -5.02
N LEU A 73 -2.35 -12.44 -4.49
CA LEU A 73 -3.79 -12.23 -4.61
C LEU A 73 -4.09 -11.03 -5.50
N GLY A 74 -4.96 -11.20 -6.49
CA GLY A 74 -5.40 -10.16 -7.40
C GLY A 74 -6.83 -9.70 -7.13
N PHE A 75 -7.24 -8.70 -7.90
CA PHE A 75 -8.62 -8.21 -7.96
C PHE A 75 -9.23 -8.48 -9.33
N PRO A 76 -10.56 -8.70 -9.43
CA PRO A 76 -11.24 -8.79 -10.72
C PRO A 76 -11.43 -7.42 -11.40
N TYR A 77 -10.98 -6.35 -10.76
CA TYR A 77 -11.09 -4.97 -11.23
C TYR A 77 -9.75 -4.50 -11.82
N SER A 78 -9.80 -3.62 -12.81
CA SER A 78 -8.60 -3.01 -13.41
C SER A 78 -8.43 -1.53 -13.06
N ASP A 79 -9.48 -0.88 -12.53
CA ASP A 79 -9.42 0.51 -12.11
C ASP A 79 -9.12 0.62 -10.61
N ILE A 80 -8.13 1.46 -10.30
CA ILE A 80 -7.61 1.64 -8.95
C ILE A 80 -8.69 2.10 -7.94
N ASP A 81 -9.62 2.97 -8.37
CA ASP A 81 -10.71 3.47 -7.52
C ASP A 81 -11.65 2.33 -7.09
N SER A 82 -11.94 1.36 -7.96
CA SER A 82 -12.77 0.20 -7.61
C SER A 82 -11.99 -0.81 -6.79
N ILE A 83 -10.70 -1.01 -7.04
CA ILE A 83 -9.83 -1.87 -6.22
C ILE A 83 -9.79 -1.37 -4.77
N VAL A 84 -9.46 -0.09 -4.57
CA VAL A 84 -9.39 0.53 -3.23
C VAL A 84 -10.74 0.42 -2.52
N ARG A 85 -11.84 0.76 -3.20
CA ARG A 85 -13.19 0.66 -2.60
C ARG A 85 -13.58 -0.77 -2.25
N ALA A 86 -13.29 -1.73 -3.12
CA ALA A 86 -13.61 -3.13 -2.89
C ALA A 86 -12.81 -3.69 -1.70
N TRP A 87 -11.51 -3.36 -1.62
CA TRP A 87 -10.67 -3.70 -0.48
C TRP A 87 -11.18 -3.09 0.83
N GLU A 88 -11.49 -1.79 0.85
CA GLU A 88 -12.01 -1.11 2.04
C GLU A 88 -13.39 -1.64 2.48
N SER A 89 -14.26 -2.00 1.54
CA SER A 89 -15.56 -2.63 1.85
C SER A 89 -15.34 -4.02 2.46
N LEU A 90 -14.52 -4.86 1.81
CA LEU A 90 -14.19 -6.20 2.27
C LEU A 90 -13.60 -6.17 3.69
N LYS A 91 -12.61 -5.30 3.92
CA LYS A 91 -11.96 -5.16 5.22
C LYS A 91 -12.95 -4.75 6.30
N ARG A 92 -13.77 -3.73 6.01
CA ARG A 92 -14.79 -3.25 6.95
C ARG A 92 -15.84 -4.30 7.27
N GLU A 93 -16.37 -5.00 6.26
CA GLU A 93 -17.36 -6.06 6.44
C GLU A 93 -16.80 -7.22 7.26
N PHE A 94 -15.55 -7.61 7.00
CA PHE A 94 -14.89 -8.67 7.76
C PHE A 94 -14.65 -8.29 9.22
N GLU A 95 -14.10 -7.10 9.47
CA GLU A 95 -13.66 -6.68 10.81
C GLU A 95 -14.81 -6.27 11.76
N VAL A 96 -16.05 -6.18 11.27
CA VAL A 96 -17.23 -5.94 12.12
C VAL A 96 -17.48 -7.11 13.07
N ASP A 97 -17.34 -8.35 12.59
CA ASP A 97 -17.69 -9.56 13.32
C ASP A 97 -16.47 -10.42 13.73
N ASN A 98 -15.26 -10.03 13.31
CA ASN A 98 -14.05 -10.81 13.53
C ASN A 98 -13.07 -10.11 14.48
N PRO A 99 -12.48 -10.84 15.45
CA PRO A 99 -11.52 -10.26 16.41
C PRO A 99 -10.11 -10.06 15.84
N ILE A 100 -9.86 -10.50 14.60
CA ILE A 100 -8.58 -10.34 13.89
C ILE A 100 -8.79 -9.51 12.62
N THR A 101 -7.73 -8.90 12.11
CA THR A 101 -7.81 -8.12 10.87
C THR A 101 -7.97 -9.03 9.65
N LEU A 102 -8.47 -8.48 8.56
CA LEU A 102 -8.57 -9.22 7.29
C LEU A 102 -7.18 -9.75 6.86
N GLU A 103 -6.14 -8.92 6.97
CA GLU A 103 -4.78 -9.30 6.60
C GLU A 103 -4.25 -10.48 7.45
N GLN A 104 -4.53 -10.47 8.75
CA GLN A 104 -4.21 -11.59 9.64
C GLN A 104 -4.92 -12.87 9.22
N GLN A 105 -6.22 -12.79 8.88
CA GLN A 105 -6.99 -13.95 8.45
C GLN A 105 -6.46 -14.56 7.16
N LEU A 106 -6.12 -13.72 6.17
CA LEU A 106 -5.50 -14.16 4.91
C LEU A 106 -4.17 -14.87 5.18
N PHE A 107 -3.29 -14.23 5.96
CA PHE A 107 -1.99 -14.77 6.30
C PHE A 107 -2.07 -16.11 7.05
N TYR A 108 -2.85 -16.17 8.14
CA TYR A 108 -2.98 -17.39 8.93
C TYR A 108 -3.61 -18.52 8.14
N LYS A 109 -4.52 -18.21 7.21
CA LYS A 109 -5.09 -19.23 6.34
C LYS A 109 -4.05 -19.82 5.40
N MET A 110 -3.18 -18.98 4.84
CA MET A 110 -2.11 -19.43 3.94
C MET A 110 -1.18 -20.37 4.69
N VAL A 111 -0.65 -19.93 5.82
CA VAL A 111 0.25 -20.73 6.67
C VAL A 111 -0.38 -22.06 7.05
N ASN A 112 -1.67 -22.06 7.40
CA ASN A 112 -2.38 -23.28 7.77
C ASN A 112 -2.57 -24.27 6.61
N LEU A 113 -2.98 -23.78 5.42
CA LEU A 113 -3.21 -24.65 4.26
C LEU A 113 -1.90 -25.15 3.65
N MET A 114 -0.87 -24.32 3.66
CA MET A 114 0.44 -24.64 3.09
C MET A 114 1.34 -25.40 4.07
N GLU A 115 0.93 -25.57 5.33
CA GLU A 115 1.70 -26.27 6.37
C GLU A 115 3.15 -25.76 6.56
N VAL A 116 3.39 -24.48 6.27
CA VAL A 116 4.72 -23.84 6.39
C VAL A 116 4.88 -23.09 7.71
N ARG A 117 6.13 -22.80 8.10
CA ARG A 117 6.41 -21.89 9.21
C ARG A 117 6.03 -20.46 8.82
N GLN A 118 5.50 -19.69 9.77
CA GLN A 118 5.08 -18.29 9.53
C GLN A 118 6.20 -17.41 8.96
N SER A 119 7.45 -17.63 9.36
CA SER A 119 8.61 -16.87 8.87
C SER A 119 9.01 -17.17 7.43
N LEU A 120 8.39 -18.18 6.79
CA LEU A 120 8.66 -18.60 5.42
C LEU A 120 7.50 -18.28 4.47
N ALA A 121 6.50 -17.53 4.94
CA ALA A 121 5.30 -17.24 4.19
C ALA A 121 5.08 -15.73 4.11
N ASP A 122 4.57 -15.28 2.97
CA ASP A 122 4.04 -13.95 2.78
C ASP A 122 2.85 -13.97 1.82
N VAL A 123 1.88 -13.06 2.05
CA VAL A 123 0.76 -12.81 1.15
C VAL A 123 0.95 -11.44 0.54
N GLN A 124 0.94 -11.38 -0.79
CA GLN A 124 1.12 -10.16 -1.54
C GLN A 124 -0.16 -9.84 -2.32
N ILE A 125 -0.57 -8.58 -2.29
CA ILE A 125 -1.78 -8.12 -2.98
C ILE A 125 -1.42 -6.87 -3.80
N TYR A 126 -1.69 -6.92 -5.10
CA TYR A 126 -1.39 -5.84 -6.05
C TYR A 126 -2.62 -5.45 -6.87
N ASP A 127 -2.67 -4.20 -7.34
CA ASP A 127 -3.64 -3.78 -8.37
C ASP A 127 -3.30 -4.33 -9.76
N THR A 128 -2.04 -4.60 -10.03
CA THR A 128 -1.60 -5.13 -11.32
C THR A 128 -0.40 -6.06 -11.18
N TYR A 129 -0.38 -7.08 -12.03
CA TYR A 129 0.73 -8.02 -12.21
C TYR A 129 1.52 -7.75 -13.49
N ASP A 130 1.23 -6.63 -14.18
CA ASP A 130 2.03 -6.18 -15.32
C ASP A 130 3.36 -5.58 -14.82
N LEU A 131 4.46 -6.35 -14.94
CA LEU A 131 5.81 -5.94 -14.53
C LEU A 131 6.30 -4.64 -15.18
N ARG A 132 5.60 -4.13 -16.20
CA ARG A 132 5.92 -2.85 -16.86
C ARG A 132 5.28 -1.65 -16.16
N ARG A 133 4.44 -1.87 -15.15
CA ARG A 133 3.71 -0.85 -14.42
C ARG A 133 4.11 -0.90 -12.95
N GLU A 134 4.30 0.26 -12.36
CA GLU A 134 4.45 0.37 -10.91
C GLU A 134 3.08 0.19 -10.25
N PRO A 135 2.92 -0.74 -9.28
CA PRO A 135 1.64 -0.95 -8.63
C PRO A 135 1.26 0.26 -7.78
N LEU A 136 0.03 0.74 -7.94
CA LEU A 136 -0.48 1.88 -7.20
C LEU A 136 -1.12 1.44 -5.88
N PHE A 137 -1.66 0.22 -5.84
CA PHE A 137 -2.16 -0.43 -4.63
C PHE A 137 -1.28 -1.63 -4.31
N PHE A 138 -0.80 -1.69 -3.07
CA PHE A 138 0.03 -2.77 -2.58
C PHE A 138 -0.30 -3.12 -1.13
N ARG A 139 -0.34 -4.42 -0.84
CA ARG A 139 -0.27 -4.97 0.52
C ARG A 139 0.70 -6.14 0.56
N GLY A 140 1.77 -6.00 1.33
CA GLY A 140 2.66 -7.09 1.69
C GLY A 140 2.40 -7.51 3.12
N ILE A 141 1.92 -8.74 3.31
CA ILE A 141 1.52 -9.28 4.62
C ILE A 141 2.49 -10.39 4.99
N TYR A 142 3.23 -10.21 6.07
CA TYR A 142 4.29 -11.13 6.49
C TYR A 142 4.36 -11.24 8.00
N PHE A 143 5.10 -12.22 8.52
CA PHE A 143 5.28 -12.43 9.96
C PHE A 143 6.68 -12.04 10.40
N GLU A 144 6.76 -11.12 11.36
CA GLU A 144 8.03 -10.65 11.90
C GLU A 144 7.86 -10.28 13.38
N GLU A 145 8.85 -10.60 14.22
CA GLU A 145 8.84 -10.27 15.65
C GLU A 145 7.60 -10.79 16.40
N GLY A 146 7.10 -11.98 16.03
CA GLY A 146 5.98 -12.62 16.71
C GLY A 146 4.59 -12.08 16.34
N LYS A 147 4.49 -11.22 15.32
CA LYS A 147 3.22 -10.65 14.86
C LYS A 147 3.15 -10.57 13.34
N VAL A 148 1.93 -10.54 12.81
CA VAL A 148 1.69 -10.22 11.40
C VAL A 148 1.92 -8.71 11.22
N LYS A 149 2.79 -8.36 10.28
CA LYS A 149 3.05 -6.99 9.81
C LYS A 149 2.44 -6.81 8.42
N VAL A 150 2.12 -5.56 8.10
CA VAL A 150 1.55 -5.18 6.81
C VAL A 150 2.34 -3.99 6.29
N GLU A 151 2.97 -4.15 5.14
CA GLU A 151 3.45 -3.06 4.32
C GLU A 151 2.35 -2.65 3.35
N GLU A 152 2.10 -1.35 3.23
CA GLU A 152 1.02 -0.85 2.39
C GLU A 152 1.40 0.35 1.54
N SER A 153 0.90 0.35 0.31
CA SER A 153 0.78 1.54 -0.53
C SER A 153 -0.67 1.66 -0.98
N ASN A 154 -1.27 2.83 -0.77
CA ASN A 154 -2.57 3.17 -1.35
C ASN A 154 -2.47 4.54 -1.98
N PRO A 155 -3.05 4.75 -3.17
CA PRO A 155 -3.32 6.08 -3.64
C PRO A 155 -4.38 6.69 -2.72
N LYS A 156 -4.01 7.70 -1.94
CA LYS A 156 -4.92 8.37 -0.99
C LYS A 156 -5.90 9.32 -1.68
N SER A 157 -5.82 9.41 -3.01
CA SER A 157 -6.67 10.24 -3.84
C SER A 157 -6.89 9.61 -5.22
N LYS A 158 -7.92 10.09 -5.91
CA LYS A 158 -8.16 9.73 -7.31
C LYS A 158 -7.01 10.23 -8.18
N ILE A 159 -6.26 9.29 -8.76
CA ILE A 159 -5.33 9.60 -9.85
C ILE A 159 -6.17 10.03 -11.05
N ARG A 160 -6.17 11.34 -11.33
CA ARG A 160 -6.88 11.90 -12.49
C ARG A 160 -5.94 12.00 -13.67
N GLU A 161 -6.02 11.03 -14.58
CA GLU A 161 -5.37 11.15 -15.88
C GLU A 161 -6.08 12.18 -16.76
N ILE A 162 -5.46 13.35 -16.91
CA ILE A 162 -5.98 14.39 -17.81
C ILE A 162 -5.20 14.34 -19.12
N LYS A 163 -5.82 13.76 -20.15
CA LYS A 163 -5.27 13.83 -21.50
C LYS A 163 -5.55 15.21 -22.12
N PHE A 164 -4.49 15.99 -22.29
CA PHE A 164 -4.54 17.23 -23.06
C PHE A 164 -4.12 16.97 -24.51
N SER A 165 -4.83 17.55 -25.48
CA SER A 165 -4.49 17.46 -26.91
C SER A 165 -4.63 18.82 -27.58
N PRO A 166 -3.92 19.09 -28.70
CA PRO A 166 -3.89 20.41 -29.33
C PRO A 166 -5.27 20.87 -29.82
N ASN A 167 -6.16 19.94 -30.16
CA ASN A 167 -7.54 20.23 -30.56
C ASN A 167 -8.34 20.96 -29.45
N LYS A 168 -7.91 20.86 -28.18
CA LYS A 168 -8.49 21.60 -27.05
C LYS A 168 -8.06 23.07 -26.99
N LEU A 169 -7.04 23.48 -27.75
CA LEU A 169 -6.58 24.88 -27.85
C LEU A 169 -7.45 25.72 -28.81
N GLY A 170 -8.39 25.09 -29.53
CA GLY A 170 -9.42 25.77 -30.30
C GLY A 170 -8.90 26.70 -31.41
N GLU A 171 -9.60 27.84 -31.60
CA GLU A 171 -9.33 28.81 -32.67
C GLU A 171 -7.95 29.48 -32.60
N LYS A 172 -7.26 29.42 -31.45
CA LYS A 172 -5.90 29.94 -31.28
C LYS A 172 -4.86 29.18 -32.12
N MET A 173 -5.26 28.07 -32.73
CA MET A 173 -4.46 27.21 -33.62
C MET A 173 -4.66 27.53 -35.11
N LYS A 174 -5.66 28.33 -35.50
CA LYS A 174 -5.96 28.59 -36.91
C LYS A 174 -4.82 29.36 -37.57
N GLY A 175 -4.17 28.74 -38.55
CA GLY A 175 -3.16 29.38 -39.41
C GLY A 175 -1.69 29.21 -39.00
N GLN A 176 -1.38 28.45 -37.95
CA GLN A 176 0.02 28.11 -37.60
C GLN A 176 0.44 26.79 -38.23
N SER A 177 1.69 26.68 -38.69
CA SER A 177 2.25 25.40 -39.10
C SER A 177 2.49 24.49 -37.90
N VAL A 178 2.54 23.19 -38.13
CA VAL A 178 2.82 22.18 -37.10
C VAL A 178 4.23 22.37 -36.53
N GLU A 179 5.20 22.75 -37.37
CA GLU A 179 6.57 23.04 -36.92
C GLU A 179 6.64 24.25 -36.00
N GLU A 180 5.94 25.35 -36.36
CA GLU A 180 5.88 26.56 -35.52
C GLU A 180 5.19 26.27 -34.18
N PHE A 181 4.12 25.48 -34.21
CA PHE A 181 3.42 25.05 -33.00
C PHE A 181 4.33 24.23 -32.07
N ASN A 182 5.01 23.22 -32.62
CA ASN A 182 5.92 22.36 -31.85
C ASN A 182 7.12 23.14 -31.29
N LYS A 183 7.61 24.15 -32.02
CA LYS A 183 8.68 25.02 -31.54
C LYS A 183 8.20 25.94 -30.41
N ARG A 184 6.98 26.47 -30.52
CA ARG A 184 6.39 27.36 -29.51
C ARG A 184 6.03 26.62 -28.22
N TYR A 185 5.57 25.39 -28.33
CA TYR A 185 5.15 24.56 -27.20
C TYR A 185 6.06 23.34 -27.03
N SER A 186 7.37 23.58 -26.96
CA SER A 186 8.33 22.54 -26.56
C SER A 186 8.06 22.05 -25.13
N LYS A 187 8.65 20.91 -24.73
CA LYS A 187 8.57 20.38 -23.35
C LYS A 187 8.93 21.47 -22.33
N GLU A 188 10.05 22.14 -22.54
CA GLU A 188 10.60 23.17 -21.68
C GLU A 188 9.68 24.40 -21.61
N ALA A 189 9.13 24.82 -22.76
CA ALA A 189 8.19 25.93 -22.82
C ALA A 189 6.88 25.60 -22.09
N VAL A 190 6.34 24.40 -22.26
CA VAL A 190 5.11 23.95 -21.58
C VAL A 190 5.33 23.82 -20.08
N TYR A 191 6.42 23.19 -19.64
CA TYR A 191 6.75 23.09 -18.21
C TYR A 191 6.98 24.47 -17.60
N GLY A 192 7.66 25.37 -18.32
CA GLY A 192 7.87 26.76 -17.96
C GLY A 192 6.59 27.62 -17.90
N LEU A 193 5.47 27.15 -18.44
CA LEU A 193 4.16 27.77 -18.26
C LEU A 193 3.41 27.15 -17.07
N ILE A 194 3.45 25.83 -16.93
CA ILE A 194 2.66 25.11 -15.94
C ILE A 194 3.18 25.37 -14.52
N TYR A 195 4.49 25.28 -14.29
CA TYR A 195 5.03 25.42 -12.94
C TYR A 195 4.80 26.83 -12.35
N PRO A 196 5.08 27.93 -13.07
CA PRO A 196 4.74 29.27 -12.58
C PRO A 196 3.25 29.47 -12.35
N TYR A 197 2.40 28.91 -13.21
CA TYR A 197 0.95 28.93 -13.00
C TYR A 197 0.56 28.19 -11.71
N ALA A 198 1.14 27.01 -11.43
CA ALA A 198 0.89 26.27 -10.21
C ALA A 198 1.31 27.06 -8.96
N LYS A 199 2.50 27.68 -8.99
CA LYS A 199 2.93 28.60 -7.93
C LYS A 199 1.91 29.73 -7.72
N GLN A 200 1.54 30.40 -8.80
CA GLN A 200 0.56 31.48 -8.76
C GLN A 200 -0.79 31.01 -8.18
N TYR A 201 -1.26 29.84 -8.60
CA TYR A 201 -2.57 29.33 -8.21
C TYR A 201 -2.62 28.87 -6.75
N PHE A 202 -1.62 28.12 -6.28
CA PHE A 202 -1.61 27.54 -4.94
C PHE A 202 -1.05 28.51 -3.89
N GLU A 203 0.07 29.19 -4.14
CA GLU A 203 0.74 30.04 -3.13
C GLU A 203 0.01 31.37 -2.89
N GLN A 204 -0.82 31.85 -3.84
CA GLN A 204 -1.60 33.07 -3.63
C GLN A 204 -2.79 32.87 -2.71
N LYS A 205 -3.27 31.63 -2.53
CA LYS A 205 -4.37 31.36 -1.62
C LYS A 205 -3.88 31.53 -0.19
N ARG A 206 -4.51 32.47 0.52
CA ARG A 206 -4.29 32.66 1.96
C ARG A 206 -5.43 32.02 2.73
N CYS A 207 -5.11 31.15 3.67
CA CYS A 207 -6.05 30.60 4.64
C CYS A 207 -5.45 30.69 6.03
N GLU A 208 -6.31 30.77 7.06
CA GLU A 208 -5.86 30.93 8.43
C GLU A 208 -4.92 29.79 8.83
N SER A 209 -3.75 30.13 9.38
CA SER A 209 -2.74 29.20 9.92
C SER A 209 -2.08 28.22 8.92
N ARG A 210 -2.25 28.44 7.61
CA ARG A 210 -1.62 27.63 6.56
C ARG A 210 -0.92 28.52 5.54
N TYR A 211 0.20 28.01 5.03
CA TYR A 211 1.07 28.73 4.10
C TYR A 211 1.35 27.82 2.90
N PRO A 212 0.45 27.77 1.91
CA PRO A 212 0.65 26.94 0.74
C PRO A 212 1.98 27.24 0.05
N GLU A 213 2.75 26.19 -0.23
CA GLU A 213 4.06 26.29 -0.87
C GLU A 213 4.12 25.28 -2.02
N VAL A 214 4.67 25.68 -3.16
CA VAL A 214 4.84 24.79 -4.30
C VAL A 214 6.33 24.51 -4.51
N ARG A 215 6.74 23.27 -4.28
CA ARG A 215 8.14 22.83 -4.39
C ARG A 215 8.35 22.01 -5.64
N LEU A 216 9.30 22.45 -6.47
CA LEU A 216 9.74 21.70 -7.63
C LEU A 216 10.57 20.51 -7.17
N LEU A 217 10.24 19.31 -7.65
CA LEU A 217 10.96 18.07 -7.36
C LEU A 217 11.78 17.61 -8.55
N GLU A 218 11.21 17.72 -9.76
CA GLU A 218 11.83 17.30 -11.02
C GLU A 218 11.30 18.18 -12.17
N ASN A 219 12.15 18.47 -13.16
CA ASN A 219 11.77 19.26 -14.34
C ASN A 219 12.54 18.86 -15.61
N ASP A 220 13.10 17.65 -15.63
CA ASP A 220 13.86 17.18 -16.80
C ASP A 220 12.97 16.31 -17.68
N GLU A 221 12.82 15.03 -17.36
CA GLU A 221 11.96 14.11 -18.12
C GLU A 221 10.48 14.40 -17.87
N VAL A 222 10.10 14.52 -16.60
CA VAL A 222 8.76 14.91 -16.16
C VAL A 222 8.83 16.21 -15.38
N LEU A 223 7.75 16.99 -15.42
CA LEU A 223 7.55 18.08 -14.48
C LEU A 223 6.85 17.51 -13.24
N ARG A 224 7.58 17.41 -12.14
CA ARG A 224 7.08 16.94 -10.86
C ARG A 224 7.23 18.02 -9.81
N PHE A 225 6.14 18.33 -9.12
CA PHE A 225 6.15 19.27 -8.00
C PHE A 225 5.12 18.86 -6.95
N GLU A 226 5.36 19.29 -5.72
CA GLU A 226 4.40 19.14 -4.63
C GLU A 226 3.81 20.50 -4.25
N ALA A 227 2.51 20.54 -4.00
CA ALA A 227 1.85 21.68 -3.36
C ALA A 227 1.48 21.25 -1.94
N ILE A 228 2.11 21.84 -0.94
CA ILE A 228 1.98 21.46 0.47
C ILE A 228 1.23 22.54 1.26
N ASP A 229 0.69 22.16 2.41
CA ASP A 229 -0.02 23.05 3.35
C ASP A 229 -1.20 23.80 2.70
N LEU A 230 -1.92 23.09 1.82
CA LEU A 230 -3.04 23.59 1.02
C LEU A 230 -4.23 24.04 1.89
N CYS A 231 -5.13 24.84 1.32
CA CYS A 231 -6.28 25.46 1.98
C CYS A 231 -7.57 24.61 1.95
N ARG A 232 -7.48 23.29 2.19
CA ARG A 232 -8.61 22.34 2.22
C ARG A 232 -9.15 21.87 0.86
N GLU A 233 -8.33 21.90 -0.18
CA GLU A 233 -8.66 21.38 -1.51
C GLU A 233 -8.84 19.86 -1.58
N VAL A 234 -8.22 19.10 -0.67
CA VAL A 234 -8.22 17.62 -0.67
C VAL A 234 -9.16 17.06 0.40
N LEU A 235 -9.30 17.70 1.56
CA LEU A 235 -10.18 17.27 2.66
C LEU A 235 -11.47 18.07 2.65
N THR A 236 -12.45 17.62 1.88
CA THR A 236 -13.79 18.23 1.88
C THR A 236 -14.63 17.86 3.10
N ASP A 237 -14.24 16.83 3.88
CA ASP A 237 -15.16 16.17 4.83
C ASP A 237 -14.55 15.69 6.16
N THR A 238 -13.44 16.27 6.63
CA THR A 238 -12.90 15.89 7.97
C THR A 238 -12.92 17.04 8.96
N ALA A 239 -13.92 17.01 9.84
CA ALA A 239 -13.87 17.73 11.10
C ALA A 239 -12.63 17.30 11.91
N ASN A 240 -12.13 18.21 12.75
CA ASN A 240 -11.04 17.93 13.69
C ASN A 240 -11.39 16.65 14.49
N PRO A 241 -10.47 15.68 14.66
CA PRO A 241 -10.80 14.47 15.43
C PRO A 241 -11.37 14.86 16.80
N LEU A 242 -12.45 14.20 17.22
CA LEU A 242 -13.13 14.47 18.50
C LEU A 242 -12.13 14.59 19.67
N LEU A 243 -11.09 13.76 19.64
CA LEU A 243 -10.02 13.75 20.63
C LEU A 243 -9.24 15.08 20.70
N ALA A 244 -8.99 15.76 19.56
CA ALA A 244 -8.36 17.07 19.56
C ALA A 244 -9.26 18.15 20.19
N ALA A 245 -10.57 18.07 19.98
CA ALA A 245 -11.54 18.95 20.65
C ALA A 245 -11.57 18.70 22.17
N ILE A 246 -11.54 17.44 22.59
CA ILE A 246 -11.46 17.05 24.02
C ILE A 246 -10.18 17.60 24.65
N LEU A 247 -9.02 17.41 24.00
CA LEU A 247 -7.73 17.88 24.53
C LEU A 247 -7.64 19.41 24.63
N ASN A 248 -8.22 20.15 23.67
CA ASN A 248 -8.31 21.61 23.75
C ASN A 248 -9.18 22.08 24.94
N THR A 249 -10.21 21.32 25.32
CA THR A 249 -11.03 21.59 26.52
C THR A 249 -10.22 21.51 27.81
N PHE A 250 -9.13 20.72 27.83
CA PHE A 250 -8.21 20.59 28.97
C PHE A 250 -7.06 21.62 28.96
N GLY A 251 -7.14 22.67 28.13
CA GLY A 251 -6.11 23.71 28.04
C GLY A 251 -4.84 23.27 27.33
N LEU A 252 -4.83 22.07 26.74
CA LEU A 252 -3.75 21.59 25.90
C LEU A 252 -4.07 22.01 24.46
N ASN A 253 -3.45 23.11 24.00
CA ASN A 253 -3.60 23.64 22.63
C ASN A 253 -3.06 22.65 21.58
N TYR A 254 -3.83 21.59 21.30
CA TYR A 254 -3.53 20.59 20.29
C TYR A 254 -4.26 20.92 19.00
N ASN A 255 -3.48 21.33 18.00
CA ASN A 255 -3.96 21.59 16.66
C ASN A 255 -3.59 20.40 15.74
N TRP A 256 -4.34 19.30 15.82
CA TRP A 256 -4.20 18.15 14.90
C TRP A 256 -4.81 18.46 13.53
N VAL A 257 -4.26 19.48 12.88
CA VAL A 257 -4.70 19.85 11.55
C VAL A 257 -4.02 18.90 10.57
N LYS A 258 -4.80 17.98 10.00
CA LYS A 258 -4.37 17.20 8.85
C LYS A 258 -3.93 18.19 7.76
N ARG A 259 -2.65 18.16 7.41
CA ARG A 259 -2.09 18.98 6.34
C ARG A 259 -2.26 18.22 5.04
N GLU A 260 -2.71 18.97 4.05
CA GLU A 260 -2.92 18.46 2.71
C GLU A 260 -1.68 18.70 1.87
N LYS A 261 -1.44 17.75 1.00
CA LYS A 261 -0.38 17.78 0.02
C LYS A 261 -0.94 17.25 -1.29
N LEU A 262 -0.62 17.90 -2.40
CA LEU A 262 -0.81 17.36 -3.73
C LEU A 262 0.57 17.06 -4.32
N ASP A 263 0.82 15.82 -4.71
CA ASP A 263 1.91 15.47 -5.61
C ASP A 263 1.37 15.55 -7.04
N ILE A 264 1.99 16.39 -7.88
CA ILE A 264 1.58 16.58 -9.28
C ILE A 264 2.75 16.17 -10.17
N THR A 265 2.49 15.23 -11.07
CA THR A 265 3.46 14.77 -12.08
C THR A 265 2.87 14.97 -13.46
N ILE A 266 3.64 15.57 -14.36
CA ILE A 266 3.22 15.89 -15.72
C ILE A 266 4.27 15.34 -16.68
N ALA A 267 3.86 14.41 -17.54
CA ALA A 267 4.68 13.87 -18.61
C ALA A 267 4.27 14.45 -19.96
N TYR A 268 5.23 15.00 -20.68
CA TYR A 268 5.06 15.54 -22.03
C TYR A 268 5.36 14.48 -23.09
N LYS A 269 4.44 14.27 -24.02
CA LYS A 269 4.64 13.41 -25.19
C LYS A 269 4.49 14.21 -26.48
N LYS A 270 5.56 14.32 -27.26
CA LYS A 270 5.52 14.90 -28.60
C LYS A 270 4.71 13.98 -29.54
N LEU A 271 3.91 14.59 -30.40
CA LEU A 271 3.13 13.94 -31.45
C LEU A 271 3.43 14.62 -32.79
N ASP A 272 3.14 13.95 -33.90
CA ASP A 272 3.34 14.54 -35.23
C ASP A 272 2.52 15.81 -35.43
N THR A 273 1.35 15.90 -34.80
CA THR A 273 0.43 17.04 -34.90
C THR A 273 0.46 17.98 -33.68
N GLY A 274 1.44 17.81 -32.77
CA GLY A 274 1.55 18.64 -31.58
C GLY A 274 2.12 17.90 -30.36
N PHE A 275 1.39 17.92 -29.25
CA PHE A 275 1.78 17.20 -28.03
C PHE A 275 0.58 16.71 -27.22
N SER A 276 0.85 15.78 -26.32
CA SER A 276 -0.08 15.36 -25.29
C SER A 276 0.57 15.45 -23.92
N LEU A 277 -0.22 15.82 -22.92
CA LEU A 277 0.18 15.78 -21.52
C LEU A 277 -0.54 14.63 -20.83
N TYR A 278 0.22 13.89 -20.04
CA TYR A 278 -0.29 12.94 -19.07
C TYR A 278 -0.05 13.56 -17.70
N ILE A 279 -1.14 13.84 -16.99
CA ILE A 279 -1.09 14.51 -15.68
C ILE A 279 -1.57 13.51 -14.65
N THR A 280 -0.77 13.31 -13.60
CA THR A 280 -1.11 12.55 -12.41
C THR A 280 -1.19 13.53 -11.25
N ILE A 281 -2.30 13.50 -10.50
CA ILE A 281 -2.51 14.31 -9.30
C ILE A 281 -2.79 13.34 -8.17
N ASP A 282 -1.92 13.33 -7.16
CA ASP A 282 -2.06 12.51 -5.97
C ASP A 282 -2.17 13.39 -4.71
N GLY A 283 -3.39 13.54 -4.21
CA GLY A 283 -3.71 14.09 -2.91
C GLY A 283 -3.39 13.15 -1.75
N LYS A 284 -2.55 13.67 -0.85
CA LYS A 284 -2.16 13.08 0.41
C LYS A 284 -2.60 13.96 1.56
N TYR A 285 -2.89 13.34 2.69
CA TYR A 285 -3.08 14.03 3.95
C TYR A 285 -2.35 13.30 5.09
N GLY A 286 -1.80 14.07 6.02
CA GLY A 286 -1.06 13.56 7.18
C GLY A 286 -1.04 14.53 8.35
N SER A 287 -0.77 14.01 9.56
CA SER A 287 -0.59 14.81 10.77
C SER A 287 0.84 15.39 10.80
N GLY A 288 1.03 16.59 10.28
CA GLY A 288 2.25 17.35 10.56
C GLY A 288 2.20 17.91 11.99
N LEU A 289 3.05 17.43 12.89
CA LEU A 289 3.23 18.01 14.21
C LEU A 289 4.00 19.34 14.07
N TYR A 290 3.30 20.47 14.18
CA TYR A 290 3.95 21.77 14.27
C TYR A 290 4.40 22.01 15.72
N SER A 291 5.71 21.96 15.97
CA SER A 291 6.30 22.43 17.22
C SER A 291 6.45 23.96 17.28
N GLN A 292 5.97 24.69 16.27
CA GLN A 292 6.06 26.17 16.18
C GLN A 292 4.72 26.90 16.34
N VAL A 293 3.77 26.36 17.10
CA VAL A 293 2.79 27.25 17.75
C VAL A 293 3.52 27.91 18.91
N GLY A 294 3.90 29.18 18.71
CA GLY A 294 4.50 30.00 19.76
C GLY A 294 3.68 29.89 21.03
N ARG A 295 4.34 29.55 22.14
CA ARG A 295 3.76 29.67 23.47
C ARG A 295 3.48 31.15 23.68
N GLY A 296 2.23 31.56 23.45
CA GLY A 296 1.72 32.81 23.99
C GLY A 296 1.77 32.68 25.51
N GLY A 297 2.69 33.41 26.13
CA GLY A 297 2.56 33.80 27.52
C GLY A 297 1.50 34.88 27.67
#